data_AF-A0A553NDQ0-F1
#
_entry.id   AF-A0A553NDQ0-F1
#
_cell.length_a   1.000
_cell.length_b   1.000
_cell.length_c   1.000
_cell.angle_alpha   90.00
_cell.angle_beta   90.00
_cell.angle_gamma   90.00
#
_symmetry.space_group_name_H-M   'P 1'
#
loop_
_entity.id
_entity.type
_entity.pdbx_description
1 polymer ?
#
loop_
_entity_poly.entity_id
_entity_poly.type
_entity_poly.pdbx_seq_one_letter_code
_entity_poly.pdbx_strand_id
1 'polypeptide(L)'
;MPNKEYIIVSKLLLPYNLFNVCLNLYIFYELFNVVQHYNWICEPVDYSENEIALRAASALWWYFISKSNTNVTVILLKIWQR
;
A
#
# COMPACT_ATOMS: atom_id res chain seq x y z
N MET A 1 -12.70 31.07 -13.61
CA MET A 1 -12.65 29.81 -14.38
C MET A 1 -11.68 28.88 -13.67
N PRO A 2 -12.04 27.63 -13.33
CA PRO A 2 -11.09 26.70 -12.72
C PRO A 2 -9.91 26.47 -13.69
N ASN A 3 -8.68 26.48 -13.16
CA ASN A 3 -7.47 26.20 -13.96
C ASN A 3 -7.62 24.81 -14.63
N LYS A 4 -7.28 24.70 -15.91
CA LYS A 4 -7.24 23.43 -16.65
C LYS A 4 -6.40 22.36 -15.94
N GLU A 5 -5.32 22.77 -15.29
CA GLU A 5 -4.44 21.89 -14.50
C GLU A 5 -5.16 21.31 -13.27
N TYR A 6 -5.95 22.11 -12.55
CA TYR A 6 -6.74 21.67 -11.40
C TYR A 6 -7.72 20.55 -11.78
N ILE A 7 -8.35 20.66 -12.95
CA ILE A 7 -9.31 19.66 -13.43
C ILE A 7 -8.62 18.33 -13.73
N ILE A 8 -7.41 18.36 -14.26
CA ILE A 8 -6.63 17.15 -14.58
C ILE A 8 -6.19 16.45 -13.28
N VAL A 9 -5.63 17.20 -12.32
CA VAL A 9 -5.16 16.64 -11.04
C VAL A 9 -6.33 16.04 -10.25
N SER A 10 -7.47 16.73 -10.19
CA SER A 10 -8.64 16.24 -9.45
C SER A 10 -9.20 14.93 -10.02
N LYS A 11 -9.17 14.76 -11.35
CA LYS A 11 -9.61 13.52 -12.01
C LYS A 11 -8.65 12.34 -11.77
N LEU A 12 -7.36 12.61 -11.59
CA LEU A 12 -6.35 11.59 -11.32
C LEU A 12 -6.34 11.18 -9.83
N LEU A 13 -6.65 12.12 -8.92
CA LEU A 13 -6.55 11.91 -7.48
C LEU A 13 -7.51 10.84 -6.94
N LEU A 14 -8.77 10.84 -7.42
CA LEU A 14 -9.80 9.89 -6.97
C LEU A 14 -9.43 8.42 -7.26
N PRO A 15 -9.12 8.00 -8.50
CA PRO A 15 -8.75 6.62 -8.77
C PRO A 15 -7.45 6.21 -8.07
N TYR A 16 -6.51 7.15 -7.91
CA TYR A 16 -5.25 6.88 -7.22
C TYR A 16 -5.46 6.60 -5.72
N ASN A 17 -6.32 7.37 -5.05
CA ASN A 17 -6.70 7.11 -3.65
C ASN A 17 -7.47 5.79 -3.50
N LEU A 18 -8.40 5.48 -4.40
CA LEU A 18 -9.12 4.21 -4.37
C LEU A 18 -8.18 3.03 -4.54
N PHE A 19 -7.22 3.11 -5.48
CA PHE A 19 -6.20 2.08 -5.65
C PHE A 19 -5.39 1.86 -4.38
N ASN A 20 -4.94 2.94 -3.72
CA ASN A 20 -4.21 2.84 -2.46
C ASN A 20 -5.06 2.19 -1.34
N VAL A 21 -6.35 2.51 -1.25
CA VAL A 21 -7.24 1.88 -0.25
C VAL A 21 -7.37 0.37 -0.53
N CYS A 22 -7.63 -0.03 -1.77
CA CYS A 22 -7.74 -1.44 -2.15
C CYS A 22 -6.44 -2.21 -1.88
N LEU A 23 -5.30 -1.61 -2.22
CA LEU A 23 -3.99 -2.23 -2.03
C LEU A 23 -3.65 -2.40 -0.54
N ASN A 24 -3.99 -1.43 0.31
CA ASN A 24 -3.81 -1.56 1.75
C ASN A 24 -4.77 -2.59 2.37
N LEU A 25 -6.00 -2.70 1.89
CA LEU A 25 -6.94 -3.76 2.30
C LEU A 25 -6.40 -5.15 1.94
N TYR A 26 -5.82 -5.31 0.75
CA TYR A 26 -5.18 -6.55 0.34
C TYR A 26 -3.99 -6.92 1.24
N ILE A 27 -3.09 -5.98 1.53
CA ILE A 27 -1.96 -6.22 2.45
C ILE A 27 -2.46 -6.59 3.84
N PHE A 28 -3.49 -5.90 4.33
CA PHE A 28 -4.09 -6.21 5.63
C PHE A 28 -4.65 -7.63 5.67
N TYR A 29 -5.33 -8.07 4.61
CA TYR A 29 -5.83 -9.44 4.49
C TYR A 29 -4.71 -10.48 4.51
N GLU A 30 -3.63 -10.27 3.76
CA GLU A 30 -2.48 -11.20 3.77
C GLU A 30 -1.80 -11.24 5.15
N LEU A 31 -1.55 -10.08 5.75
CA LEU A 31 -0.93 -10.01 7.08
C LEU A 31 -1.81 -10.63 8.17
N PHE A 32 -3.13 -10.48 8.08
CA PHE A 32 -4.05 -11.11 9.03
C PHE A 32 -3.97 -12.64 8.97
N ASN A 33 -3.83 -13.23 7.78
CA ASN A 33 -3.63 -14.67 7.64
C ASN A 33 -2.27 -15.14 8.15
N VAL A 34 -1.21 -14.34 7.94
CA VAL A 34 0.15 -14.67 8.41
C VAL A 34 0.24 -14.59 9.94
N VAL A 35 -0.28 -13.52 10.55
CA VAL A 35 -0.10 -13.24 11.99
C VAL A 35 -0.76 -14.28 12.90
N GLN A 36 -1.75 -15.02 12.40
CA GLN A 36 -2.38 -16.14 13.12
C GLN A 36 -1.42 -17.32 13.35
N HIS A 37 -0.34 -17.41 12.56
CA HIS A 37 0.63 -18.50 12.62
C HIS A 37 1.94 -18.09 13.30
N TYR A 38 2.09 -16.81 13.65
CA TYR A 38 3.33 -16.22 14.16
C TYR A 38 3.26 -15.98 15.67
N ASN A 39 4.40 -16.05 16.34
CA ASN A 39 4.49 -15.63 17.73
C ASN A 39 4.56 -14.10 17.82
N TRP A 40 3.69 -13.49 18.62
CA TRP A 40 3.56 -12.04 18.74
C TRP A 40 4.73 -11.35 19.46
N ILE A 41 5.62 -12.13 20.09
CA ILE A 41 6.78 -11.61 20.83
C ILE A 41 7.99 -11.53 19.93
N CYS A 42 8.47 -12.66 19.40
CA CYS A 42 9.60 -12.75 18.51
C CYS A 42 9.36 -13.91 17.54
N GLU A 43 9.27 -13.60 16.25
CA GLU A 43 9.30 -14.59 15.17
C GLU A 43 10.56 -14.33 14.32
N PRO A 44 11.45 -15.32 14.15
CA PRO A 44 12.58 -15.20 13.25
C PRO A 44 12.10 -15.16 11.79
N VAL A 45 12.88 -14.53 10.91
CA VAL A 45 12.60 -14.55 9.48
C VAL A 45 12.88 -15.96 8.94
N ASP A 46 11.83 -16.65 8.49
CA ASP A 46 11.96 -17.91 7.78
C ASP A 46 12.28 -17.65 6.30
N TYR A 47 13.38 -18.23 5.82
CA TYR A 47 13.84 -18.15 4.42
C TYR A 47 13.46 -19.39 3.60
N SER A 48 12.74 -20.34 4.19
CA SER A 48 12.28 -21.56 3.53
C SER A 48 11.12 -21.27 2.56
N GLU A 49 10.85 -22.18 1.64
CA GLU A 49 9.74 -22.07 0.66
C GLU A 49 8.37 -22.46 1.26
N ASN A 50 8.16 -22.20 2.54
CA ASN A 50 6.90 -22.46 3.23
C ASN A 50 5.82 -21.48 2.75
N GLU A 51 4.59 -21.96 2.60
CA GLU A 51 3.48 -21.13 2.07
C GLU A 51 3.26 -19.86 2.91
N ILE A 52 3.39 -19.95 4.24
CA ILE A 52 3.22 -18.82 5.16
C ILE A 52 4.36 -17.80 5.00
N ALA A 53 5.61 -18.27 4.88
CA ALA A 53 6.78 -17.43 4.67
C ALA A 53 6.71 -16.69 3.32
N LEU A 54 6.27 -17.38 2.26
CA LEU A 54 6.07 -16.79 0.93
C LEU A 54 4.95 -15.75 0.92
N ARG A 55 3.84 -15.99 1.64
CA ARG A 55 2.76 -15.01 1.82
C ARG A 55 3.24 -13.77 2.56
N ALA A 56 4.00 -13.95 3.66
CA ALA A 56 4.59 -12.85 4.40
C ALA A 56 5.54 -12.01 3.54
N ALA A 57 6.40 -12.65 2.75
CA ALA A 57 7.32 -11.99 1.82
C ALA A 57 6.56 -11.21 0.73
N SER A 58 5.50 -11.81 0.16
CA SER A 58 4.62 -11.15 -0.82
C SER A 58 3.92 -9.93 -0.21
N ALA A 59 3.37 -10.05 1.00
CA ALA A 59 2.73 -8.93 1.70
C ALA A 59 3.73 -7.78 1.97
N LEU A 60 4.96 -8.10 2.36
CA LEU A 60 6.03 -7.11 2.57
C LEU A 60 6.43 -6.42 1.27
N TRP A 61 6.50 -7.17 0.16
CA TRP A 61 6.76 -6.63 -1.16
C TRP A 61 5.67 -5.63 -1.59
N TRP A 62 4.40 -6.00 -1.42
CA TRP A 62 3.28 -5.10 -1.71
C TRP A 62 3.24 -3.88 -0.79
N TYR A 63 3.63 -4.04 0.48
CA TYR A 63 3.78 -2.92 1.41
C TYR A 63 4.85 -1.92 0.97
N PHE A 64 5.98 -2.40 0.46
CA PHE A 64 7.03 -1.54 -0.10
C PHE A 64 6.51 -0.69 -1.27
N ILE A 65 5.73 -1.31 -2.17
CA ILE A 65 5.07 -0.60 -3.27
C ILE A 65 4.03 0.40 -2.76
N SER A 66 3.20 0.02 -1.77
CA SER A 66 2.19 0.90 -1.14
C SER A 66 2.80 2.19 -0.60
N LYS A 67 3.95 2.08 0.06
CA LYS A 67 4.64 3.22 0.65
C LYS A 67 5.06 4.25 -0.40
N SER A 68 5.53 3.77 -1.56
CA SER A 68 5.92 4.61 -2.68
C SER A 68 4.71 5.34 -3.26
N ASN A 69 3.59 4.65 -3.47
CA ASN A 69 2.35 5.24 -3.99
C ASN A 69 1.75 6.28 -3.03
N THR A 70 1.84 6.04 -1.72
CA THR A 70 1.37 7.00 -0.70
C THR A 70 2.14 8.32 -0.80
N ASN A 71 3.47 8.28 -0.97
CA ASN A 71 4.28 9.48 -1.12
C ASN A 71 3.92 10.27 -2.40
N VAL A 72 3.68 9.58 -3.51
CA VAL A 72 3.23 10.22 -4.78
C VAL A 72 1.91 10.97 -4.56
N THR A 73 0.96 10.34 -3.86
CA THR A 73 -0.34 10.95 -3.53
C THR A 73 -0.16 12.23 -2.70
N VAL A 74 0.70 12.21 -1.68
CA VAL A 74 0.98 13.39 -0.85
C VAL A 74 1.60 14.53 -1.67
N ILE A 75 2.47 14.21 -2.62
CA ILE A 75 3.07 15.22 -3.53
C ILE A 75 1.99 15.82 -4.43
N LEU A 76 1.11 15.00 -5.02
CA LEU A 76 0.00 15.47 -5.85
C LEU A 76 -0.96 16.38 -5.07
N LEU A 77 -1.26 16.03 -3.81
CA LEU A 77 -2.04 16.86 -2.90
C LEU A 77 -1.35 18.20 -2.59
N LYS A 78 -0.02 18.20 -2.38
CA LYS A 78 0.75 19.45 -2.19
C LYS A 78 0.79 20.32 -3.43
N ILE A 79 0.86 19.72 -4.62
CA ILE A 79 0.78 20.45 -5.91
C ILE A 79 -0.61 21.05 -6.09
N TRP A 80 -1.66 20.34 -5.67
CA TRP A 80 -3.05 20.83 -5.72
C TRP A 80 -3.33 21.97 -4.73
N GLN A 81 -2.66 21.98 -3.56
CA GLN A 81 -2.79 23.05 -2.56
C GLN A 81 -1.94 24.30 -2.86
N ARG A 82 -1.04 24.24 -3.84
CA ARG A 82 -0.33 25.41 -4.37
C ARG A 82 -1.08 26.01 -5.55
#